data_AF-A0A832ILC8-F1
#
_entry.id   AF-A0A832ILC8-F1
#
_cell.length_a   1.000
_cell.length_b   1.000
_cell.length_c   1.000
_cell.angle_alpha   90.00
_cell.angle_beta   90.00
_cell.angle_gamma   90.00
#
_symmetry.space_group_name_H-M   'P 1'
#
loop_
_entity.id
_entity.type
_entity.pdbx_description
1 polymer ?
#
loop_
_entity_poly.entity_id
_entity_poly.type
_entity_poly.pdbx_seq_one_letter_code
_entity_poly.pdbx_strand_id
1 'polypeptide(L)'
;SQNVNRNITEELKKSGADISKINDIVIGSVKNTTQTLEMFSKVENMVLEITKIAKQTNLLALNASIEAARAGEFGKGFAVVASEVQKLAGESNRVAKEINDLVKELSASVSEALNSIKLVGEIFQTVQRSLEQLLGFMNQNSALLSHVAELLSGTKTELEAENSNFNSAVEIMDQAAEKFETLSRVISSIVKAQTKLKDLRL
;
A
#
# COMPACT_ATOMS: atom_id res chain seq x y z
N SER A 1 -0.63 -16.27 21.49
CA SER A 1 -0.42 -14.88 21.02
C SER A 1 0.95 -14.66 20.37
N GLN A 2 2.08 -15.11 20.94
CA GLN A 2 3.41 -14.94 20.31
C GLN A 2 3.53 -15.54 18.90
N ASN A 3 2.98 -16.75 18.66
CA ASN A 3 2.96 -17.34 17.32
C ASN A 3 2.13 -16.53 16.31
N VAL A 4 1.04 -15.90 16.75
CA VAL A 4 0.18 -15.08 15.87
C VAL A 4 0.91 -13.80 15.44
N ASN A 5 1.54 -13.08 16.39
CA ASN A 5 2.32 -11.90 16.05
C ASN A 5 3.52 -12.21 15.15
N ARG A 6 4.17 -13.37 15.35
CA ARG A 6 5.27 -13.81 14.48
C ARG A 6 4.79 -14.07 13.06
N ASN A 7 3.68 -14.80 12.90
CA ASN A 7 3.09 -15.08 11.58
C ASN A 7 2.68 -13.79 10.86
N ILE A 8 1.99 -12.87 11.55
CA ILE A 8 1.60 -11.56 10.98
C ILE A 8 2.84 -10.77 10.54
N THR A 9 3.90 -10.76 11.35
CA THR A 9 5.15 -10.05 11.00
C THR A 9 5.81 -10.65 9.75
N GLU A 10 5.81 -11.97 9.60
CA GLU A 10 6.32 -12.65 8.41
C GLU A 10 5.47 -12.35 7.17
N GLU A 11 4.14 -12.37 7.29
CA GLU A 11 3.23 -11.99 6.19
C GLU A 11 3.43 -10.54 5.76
N LEU A 12 3.54 -9.60 6.70
CA LEU A 12 3.78 -8.19 6.41
C LEU A 12 5.12 -7.96 5.70
N LYS A 13 6.18 -8.67 6.10
CA LYS A 13 7.48 -8.62 5.41
C LYS A 13 7.36 -9.14 3.98
N LYS A 14 6.63 -10.24 3.77
CA LYS A 14 6.36 -10.77 2.43
C LYS A 14 5.58 -9.77 1.58
N SER A 15 4.50 -9.18 2.12
CA SER A 15 3.75 -8.13 1.45
C SER A 15 4.64 -6.93 1.11
N GLY A 16 5.53 -6.50 2.01
CA GLY A 16 6.49 -5.43 1.73
C GLY A 16 7.41 -5.74 0.54
N ALA A 17 7.91 -6.98 0.44
CA ALA A 17 8.71 -7.42 -0.69
C ALA A 17 7.92 -7.45 -2.01
N ASP A 18 6.66 -7.87 -1.96
CA ASP A 18 5.78 -7.88 -3.14
C ASP A 18 5.43 -6.45 -3.60
N ILE A 19 5.20 -5.52 -2.66
CA ILE A 19 5.01 -4.09 -2.98
C ILE A 19 6.26 -3.49 -3.62
N SER A 20 7.46 -3.84 -3.15
CA SER A 20 8.71 -3.39 -3.77
C SER A 20 8.81 -3.84 -5.23
N LYS A 21 8.48 -5.09 -5.53
CA LYS A 21 8.45 -5.60 -6.91
C LYS A 21 7.43 -4.86 -7.77
N ILE A 22 6.25 -4.56 -7.21
CA ILE A 22 5.23 -3.79 -7.94
C ILE A 22 5.73 -2.38 -8.24
N ASN A 23 6.43 -1.74 -7.31
CA ASN A 23 7.03 -0.43 -7.54
C ASN A 23 8.04 -0.46 -8.70
N ASP A 24 8.87 -1.51 -8.79
CA ASP A 24 9.77 -1.70 -9.94
C ASP A 24 9.02 -1.86 -11.27
N ILE A 25 7.90 -2.60 -11.26
CA ILE A 25 7.02 -2.75 -12.43
C ILE A 25 6.40 -1.41 -12.83
N VAL A 26 5.95 -0.59 -11.86
CA VAL A 26 5.40 0.73 -12.12
C VAL A 26 6.46 1.64 -12.75
N ILE A 27 7.68 1.67 -12.21
CA ILE A 27 8.80 2.45 -12.76
C ILE A 27 9.12 1.99 -14.20
N GLY A 28 9.17 0.67 -14.43
CA GLY A 28 9.36 0.11 -15.76
C GLY A 28 8.24 0.50 -16.73
N SER A 29 6.99 0.52 -16.25
CA SER A 29 5.83 0.91 -17.05
C SER A 29 5.87 2.40 -17.42
N VAL A 30 6.18 3.27 -16.46
CA VAL A 30 6.38 4.72 -16.71
C VAL A 30 7.43 4.94 -17.79
N LYS A 31 8.57 4.23 -17.70
CA LYS A 31 9.64 4.32 -18.70
C LYS A 31 9.16 3.89 -20.07
N ASN A 32 8.52 2.73 -20.19
CA ASN A 32 8.05 2.20 -21.46
C ASN A 32 7.00 3.12 -22.11
N THR A 33 6.02 3.60 -21.33
CA THR A 33 4.99 4.53 -21.80
C THR A 33 5.58 5.86 -22.25
N THR A 34 6.61 6.37 -21.54
CA THR A 34 7.33 7.59 -21.96
C THR A 34 8.06 7.37 -23.29
N GLN A 35 8.71 6.22 -23.48
CA GLN A 35 9.34 5.88 -24.76
C GLN A 35 8.31 5.78 -25.90
N THR A 36 7.11 5.24 -25.63
CA THR A 36 6.02 5.24 -26.62
C THR A 36 5.61 6.65 -27.04
N LEU A 37 5.51 7.59 -26.09
CA LEU A 37 5.23 8.99 -26.41
C LEU A 37 6.33 9.63 -27.28
N GLU A 38 7.61 9.34 -26.99
CA GLU A 38 8.72 9.78 -27.84
C GLU A 38 8.63 9.20 -29.25
N MET A 39 8.20 7.94 -29.40
CA MET A 39 7.97 7.32 -30.71
C MET A 39 6.84 8.03 -31.48
N PHE A 40 5.74 8.38 -30.82
CA PHE A 40 4.68 9.15 -31.47
C PHE A 40 5.16 10.51 -31.95
N SER A 41 5.96 11.24 -31.17
CA SER A 41 6.56 12.50 -31.62
C SER A 41 7.43 12.33 -32.88
N LYS A 42 8.16 11.20 -33.00
CA LYS A 42 8.91 10.88 -34.23
C LYS A 42 7.97 10.63 -35.40
N VAL A 43 6.84 9.96 -35.20
CA VAL A 43 5.83 9.73 -36.25
C VAL A 43 5.21 11.06 -36.69
N GLU A 44 4.86 11.96 -35.77
CA GLU A 44 4.37 13.31 -36.11
C GLU A 44 5.35 14.06 -37.01
N ASN A 45 6.66 14.01 -36.70
CA ASN A 45 7.69 14.61 -37.55
C ASN A 45 7.76 14.00 -38.95
N MET A 46 7.63 12.67 -39.07
CA MET A 46 7.58 12.00 -40.38
C MET A 46 6.35 12.43 -41.18
N VAL A 47 5.20 12.58 -40.53
CA VAL A 47 3.95 13.02 -41.17
C VAL A 47 4.04 14.48 -41.65
N LEU A 48 4.74 15.35 -40.91
CA LEU A 48 5.04 16.71 -41.35
C LEU A 48 5.93 16.73 -42.61
N GLU A 49 6.94 15.88 -42.68
CA GLU A 49 7.78 15.76 -43.89
C GLU A 49 6.99 15.18 -45.08
N ILE A 50 6.12 14.19 -44.87
CA ILE A 50 5.21 13.69 -45.93
C ILE A 50 4.31 14.82 -46.43
N THR A 51 3.74 15.60 -45.53
CA THR A 51 2.89 16.76 -45.86
C THR A 51 3.65 17.79 -46.70
N LYS A 52 4.92 18.04 -46.38
CA LYS A 52 5.80 18.94 -47.13
C LYS A 52 6.13 18.39 -48.53
N ILE A 53 6.46 17.11 -48.63
CA ILE A 53 6.70 16.43 -49.92
C ILE A 53 5.45 16.50 -50.79
N ALA A 54 4.26 16.19 -50.23
CA ALA A 54 2.99 16.27 -50.96
C ALA A 54 2.72 17.68 -51.49
N LYS A 55 2.98 18.73 -50.69
CA LYS A 55 2.86 20.13 -51.13
C LYS A 55 3.85 20.48 -52.26
N GLN A 56 5.10 20.02 -52.16
CA GLN A 56 6.12 20.25 -53.19
C GLN A 56 5.76 19.52 -54.50
N THR A 57 5.33 18.26 -54.42
CA THR A 57 4.86 17.48 -55.57
C THR A 57 3.64 18.14 -56.22
N ASN A 58 2.70 18.65 -55.43
CA ASN A 58 1.54 19.38 -55.94
C ASN A 58 1.95 20.66 -56.68
N LEU A 59 2.95 21.39 -56.18
CA LEU A 59 3.49 22.58 -56.84
C LEU A 59 4.22 22.24 -58.14
N LEU A 60 5.00 21.17 -58.16
CA LEU A 60 5.66 20.67 -59.37
C LEU A 60 4.64 20.25 -60.43
N ALA A 61 3.59 19.54 -60.03
CA ALA A 61 2.49 19.14 -60.89
C ALA A 61 1.75 20.35 -61.47
N LEU A 62 1.51 21.38 -60.65
CA LEU A 62 0.90 22.64 -61.10
C LEU A 62 1.78 23.32 -62.17
N ASN A 63 3.09 23.43 -61.92
CA ASN A 63 4.02 24.01 -62.89
C ASN A 63 4.06 23.21 -64.20
N ALA A 64 4.05 21.87 -64.12
CA ALA A 64 3.99 21.00 -65.29
C ALA A 64 2.68 21.17 -66.08
N SER A 65 1.55 21.36 -65.38
CA SER A 65 0.25 21.61 -66.00
C SER A 65 0.21 22.95 -66.74
N ILE A 66 0.84 24.00 -66.17
CA ILE A 66 0.99 25.31 -66.81
C ILE A 66 1.85 25.19 -68.08
N GLU A 67 2.99 24.50 -68.01
CA GLU A 67 3.88 24.38 -69.17
C GLU A 67 3.27 23.49 -70.26
N ALA A 68 2.50 22.46 -69.88
CA ALA A 68 1.72 21.65 -70.80
C ALA A 68 0.65 22.47 -71.53
N ALA A 69 -0.04 23.37 -70.83
CA ALA A 69 -0.98 24.29 -71.46
C ALA A 69 -0.28 25.27 -72.43
N ARG A 70 0.94 25.72 -72.07
CA ARG A 70 1.76 26.61 -72.90
C ARG A 70 2.25 25.95 -74.19
N ALA A 71 2.53 24.64 -74.16
CA ALA A 71 2.91 23.85 -75.32
C ALA A 71 1.74 23.54 -76.29
N GLY A 72 0.50 23.90 -75.93
CA GLY A 72 -0.68 23.72 -76.77
C GLY A 72 -0.97 22.26 -77.10
N GLU A 73 -1.15 21.94 -78.39
CA GLU A 73 -1.46 20.57 -78.86
C GLU A 73 -0.38 19.55 -78.46
N PHE A 74 0.90 19.96 -78.44
CA PHE A 74 2.02 19.08 -78.09
C PHE A 74 2.07 18.73 -76.59
N GLY A 75 1.38 19.49 -75.74
CA GLY A 75 1.37 19.32 -74.28
C GLY A 75 0.22 18.46 -73.73
N LYS A 76 -0.75 18.05 -74.56
CA LYS A 76 -1.96 17.34 -74.10
C LYS A 76 -1.68 16.09 -73.25
N GLY A 77 -0.70 15.27 -73.64
CA GLY A 77 -0.31 14.08 -72.87
C GLY A 77 0.33 14.43 -71.52
N PHE A 78 1.18 15.46 -71.49
CA PHE A 78 1.79 15.97 -70.26
C PHE A 78 0.76 16.58 -69.30
N ALA A 79 -0.27 17.25 -69.83
CA ALA A 79 -1.35 17.81 -69.01
C ALA A 79 -2.13 16.73 -68.24
N VAL A 80 -2.39 15.58 -68.86
CA VAL A 80 -3.05 14.43 -68.19
C VAL A 80 -2.18 13.89 -67.06
N VAL A 81 -0.89 13.70 -67.31
CA VAL A 81 0.06 13.23 -66.28
C VAL A 81 0.15 14.23 -65.13
N ALA A 82 0.26 15.52 -65.43
CA ALA A 82 0.32 16.57 -64.41
C ALA A 82 -0.93 16.59 -63.52
N SER A 83 -2.12 16.44 -64.11
CA SER A 83 -3.38 16.35 -63.36
C SER A 83 -3.42 15.14 -62.43
N GLU A 84 -2.96 13.97 -62.88
CA GLU A 84 -2.95 12.76 -62.05
C GLU A 84 -1.95 12.88 -60.89
N VAL A 85 -0.76 13.45 -61.14
CA VAL A 85 0.23 13.73 -60.09
C VAL A 85 -0.33 14.71 -59.05
N GLN A 86 -1.08 15.73 -59.50
CA GLN A 86 -1.72 16.70 -58.61
C GLN A 86 -2.76 16.04 -57.71
N LYS A 87 -3.57 15.13 -58.26
CA LYS A 87 -4.55 14.34 -57.51
C LYS A 87 -3.88 13.43 -56.48
N LEU A 88 -2.83 12.69 -56.86
CA LEU A 88 -2.05 11.84 -55.96
C LEU A 88 -1.38 12.64 -54.83
N ALA A 89 -0.87 13.83 -55.13
CA ALA A 89 -0.30 14.72 -54.12
C ALA A 89 -1.36 15.24 -53.13
N GLY A 90 -2.55 15.59 -53.62
CA GLY A 90 -3.69 15.98 -52.79
C GLY A 90 -4.16 14.84 -51.88
N GLU A 91 -4.24 13.62 -52.42
CA GLU A 91 -4.61 12.43 -51.66
C GLU A 91 -3.57 12.07 -50.60
N SER A 92 -2.27 12.17 -50.94
CA SER A 92 -1.16 11.97 -49.99
C SER A 92 -1.25 12.96 -48.82
N ASN A 93 -1.57 14.23 -49.10
CA ASN A 93 -1.74 15.25 -48.07
C ASN A 93 -2.96 14.99 -47.16
N ARG A 94 -4.06 14.49 -47.74
CA ARG A 94 -5.26 14.10 -46.97
C ARG A 94 -4.94 12.95 -46.00
N VAL A 95 -4.32 11.89 -46.51
CA VAL A 95 -3.94 10.71 -45.70
C VAL A 95 -2.93 11.11 -44.62
N ALA A 96 -1.94 11.93 -44.94
CA ALA A 96 -0.99 12.44 -43.96
C ALA A 96 -1.70 13.18 -42.82
N LYS A 97 -2.69 14.02 -43.13
CA LYS A 97 -3.48 14.71 -42.11
C LYS A 97 -4.27 13.74 -41.23
N GLU A 98 -4.92 12.74 -41.82
CA GLU A 98 -5.67 11.72 -41.07
C GLU A 98 -4.75 10.93 -40.12
N ILE A 99 -3.55 10.57 -40.57
CA ILE A 99 -2.53 9.92 -39.72
C ILE A 99 -2.11 10.86 -38.58
N ASN A 100 -1.85 12.14 -38.87
CA ASN A 100 -1.48 13.12 -37.85
C ASN A 100 -2.55 13.24 -36.75
N ASP A 101 -3.82 13.30 -37.15
CA ASP A 101 -4.92 13.45 -36.20
C ASP A 101 -5.08 12.20 -35.33
N LEU A 102 -4.93 11.00 -35.93
CA LEU A 102 -4.92 9.73 -35.19
C LEU A 102 -3.74 9.63 -34.21
N VAL A 103 -2.53 10.05 -34.62
CA VAL A 103 -1.35 10.03 -33.75
C VAL A 103 -1.52 10.97 -32.55
N LYS A 104 -2.14 12.14 -32.74
CA LYS A 104 -2.46 13.06 -31.64
C LYS A 104 -3.44 12.44 -30.65
N GLU A 105 -4.48 11.77 -31.14
CA GLU A 105 -5.46 11.08 -30.28
C GLU A 105 -4.78 9.96 -29.47
N LEU A 106 -3.95 9.14 -30.13
CA LEU A 106 -3.17 8.10 -29.48
C LEU A 106 -2.20 8.66 -28.43
N SER A 107 -1.51 9.76 -28.75
CA SER A 107 -0.60 10.44 -27.83
C SER A 107 -1.32 10.95 -26.58
N ALA A 108 -2.51 11.55 -26.75
CA ALA A 108 -3.35 11.98 -25.63
C ALA A 108 -3.77 10.80 -24.74
N SER A 109 -4.26 9.71 -25.34
CA SER A 109 -4.67 8.50 -24.61
C SER A 109 -3.52 7.87 -23.83
N VAL A 110 -2.33 7.78 -24.43
CA VAL A 110 -1.12 7.25 -23.77
C VAL A 110 -0.63 8.19 -22.66
N SER A 111 -0.79 9.51 -22.81
CA SER A 111 -0.49 10.49 -21.77
C SER A 111 -1.41 10.33 -20.55
N GLU A 112 -2.70 10.06 -20.77
CA GLU A 112 -3.65 9.76 -19.71
C GLU A 112 -3.30 8.44 -18.98
N ALA A 113 -2.93 7.41 -19.75
CA ALA A 113 -2.44 6.15 -19.18
C ALA A 113 -1.18 6.37 -18.33
N LEU A 114 -0.24 7.22 -18.77
CA LEU A 114 0.95 7.59 -18.00
C LEU A 114 0.59 8.26 -16.66
N ASN A 115 -0.39 9.16 -16.65
CA ASN A 115 -0.86 9.80 -15.42
C ASN A 115 -1.49 8.78 -14.46
N SER A 116 -2.28 7.84 -14.99
CA SER A 116 -2.87 6.76 -14.21
C SER A 116 -1.80 5.85 -13.58
N ILE A 117 -0.75 5.50 -14.34
CA ILE A 117 0.37 4.70 -13.83
C ILE A 117 1.12 5.46 -12.73
N LYS A 118 1.33 6.78 -12.86
CA LYS A 118 1.96 7.60 -11.82
C LYS A 118 1.14 7.60 -10.53
N LEU A 119 -0.18 7.78 -10.63
CA LEU A 119 -1.09 7.72 -9.48
C LEU A 119 -1.02 6.36 -8.78
N VAL A 120 -0.99 5.27 -9.56
CA VAL A 120 -0.78 3.92 -9.02
C VAL A 120 0.55 3.82 -8.26
N GLY A 121 1.62 4.42 -8.78
CA GLY A 121 2.90 4.52 -8.07
C GLY A 121 2.80 5.23 -6.71
N GLU A 122 2.11 6.36 -6.66
CA GLU A 122 1.87 7.11 -5.41
C GLU A 122 1.06 6.30 -4.38
N ILE A 123 0.05 5.56 -4.85
CA ILE A 123 -0.73 4.63 -4.01
C ILE A 123 0.20 3.56 -3.42
N PHE A 124 1.06 2.94 -4.23
CA PHE A 124 1.97 1.91 -3.75
C PHE A 124 3.00 2.43 -2.75
N GLN A 125 3.49 3.66 -2.91
CA GLN A 125 4.34 4.30 -1.90
C GLN A 125 3.60 4.51 -0.57
N THR A 126 2.32 4.90 -0.64
CA THR A 126 1.48 5.07 0.56
C THR A 126 1.23 3.73 1.26
N VAL A 127 0.98 2.67 0.49
CA VAL A 127 0.82 1.30 1.02
C VAL A 127 2.12 0.82 1.66
N GLN A 128 3.27 1.05 1.03
CA GLN A 128 4.57 0.69 1.60
C GLN A 128 4.80 1.37 2.96
N ARG A 129 4.56 2.68 3.05
CA ARG A 129 4.68 3.42 4.32
C ARG A 129 3.74 2.88 5.40
N SER A 130 2.50 2.54 5.02
CA SER A 130 1.53 1.95 5.93
C SER A 130 1.99 0.58 6.46
N LEU A 131 2.58 -0.26 5.61
CA LEU A 131 3.14 -1.55 6.01
C LEU A 131 4.33 -1.39 6.97
N GLU A 132 5.21 -0.44 6.73
CA GLU A 132 6.33 -0.12 7.62
C GLU A 132 5.84 0.33 9.01
N GLN A 133 4.82 1.19 9.06
CA GLN A 133 4.19 1.61 10.31
C GLN A 133 3.55 0.44 11.05
N LEU A 134 2.86 -0.45 10.33
CA LEU A 134 2.20 -1.62 10.90
C LEU A 134 3.22 -2.63 11.45
N LEU A 135 4.34 -2.84 10.75
CA LEU A 135 5.47 -3.62 11.26
C LEU A 135 6.03 -3.03 12.56
N GLY A 136 6.20 -1.71 12.63
CA GLY A 136 6.61 -1.01 13.85
C GLY A 136 5.64 -1.24 15.01
N PHE A 137 4.35 -1.10 14.74
CA PHE A 137 3.29 -1.37 15.71
C PHE A 137 3.29 -2.84 16.20
N MET A 138 3.52 -3.81 15.31
CA MET A 138 3.61 -5.23 15.69
C MET A 138 4.78 -5.53 16.62
N ASN A 139 5.94 -4.91 16.40
CA ASN A 139 7.08 -5.04 17.30
C ASN A 139 6.76 -4.46 18.69
N GLN A 140 6.12 -3.29 18.75
CA GLN A 140 5.69 -2.68 20.01
C GLN A 140 4.65 -3.55 20.74
N ASN A 141 3.67 -4.09 20.02
CA ASN A 141 2.66 -4.98 20.59
C ASN A 141 3.28 -6.27 21.13
N SER A 142 4.26 -6.84 20.42
CA SER A 142 5.00 -8.02 20.90
C SER A 142 5.74 -7.74 22.21
N ALA A 143 6.39 -6.57 22.32
CA ALA A 143 7.07 -6.15 23.55
C ALA A 143 6.08 -5.97 24.70
N LEU A 144 4.94 -5.29 24.45
CA LEU A 144 3.89 -5.10 25.44
C LEU A 144 3.34 -6.44 25.95
N LEU A 145 3.03 -7.38 25.05
CA LEU A 145 2.53 -8.70 25.45
C LEU A 145 3.56 -9.49 26.27
N SER A 146 4.85 -9.35 25.98
CA SER A 146 5.91 -9.95 26.79
C SER A 146 5.93 -9.38 28.20
N HIS A 147 5.79 -8.05 28.32
CA HIS A 147 5.75 -7.39 29.63
C HIS A 147 4.50 -7.76 30.44
N VAL A 148 3.33 -7.87 29.79
CA VAL A 148 2.10 -8.34 30.45
C VAL A 148 2.25 -9.79 30.92
N ALA A 149 2.89 -10.65 30.14
CA ALA A 149 3.15 -12.03 30.55
C ALA A 149 4.06 -12.12 31.79
N GLU A 150 5.09 -11.26 31.85
CA GLU A 150 5.98 -11.14 33.00
C GLU A 150 5.22 -10.66 34.26
N LEU A 151 4.43 -9.60 34.13
CA LEU A 151 3.58 -9.09 35.21
C LEU A 151 2.62 -10.16 35.75
N LEU A 152 1.94 -10.89 34.86
CA LEU A 152 1.04 -11.97 35.27
C LEU A 152 1.77 -13.10 36.00
N SER A 153 3.00 -13.42 35.58
CA SER A 153 3.82 -14.40 36.29
C SER A 153 4.21 -13.91 37.69
N GLY A 154 4.58 -12.64 37.82
CA GLY A 154 4.88 -12.02 39.12
C GLY A 154 3.67 -12.04 40.07
N THR A 155 2.52 -11.56 39.60
CA THR A 155 1.27 -11.59 40.37
C THR A 155 0.86 -13.00 40.77
N LYS A 156 1.08 -14.00 39.92
CA LYS A 156 0.83 -15.41 40.27
C LYS A 156 1.68 -15.83 41.48
N THR A 157 2.97 -15.54 41.47
CA THR A 157 3.87 -15.87 42.59
C THR A 157 3.50 -15.13 43.87
N GLU A 158 3.12 -13.85 43.78
CA GLU A 158 2.62 -13.08 44.93
C GLU A 158 1.35 -13.71 45.52
N LEU A 159 0.40 -14.11 44.68
CA LEU A 159 -0.84 -14.76 45.12
C LEU A 159 -0.59 -16.13 45.77
N GLU A 160 0.38 -16.90 45.27
CA GLU A 160 0.81 -18.16 45.89
C GLU A 160 1.40 -17.92 47.29
N ALA A 161 2.21 -16.88 47.46
CA ALA A 161 2.77 -16.50 48.76
C ALA A 161 1.70 -16.00 49.74
N GLU A 162 0.75 -15.18 49.27
CA GLU A 162 -0.37 -14.68 50.08
C GLU A 162 -1.29 -15.81 50.54
N ASN A 163 -1.59 -16.77 49.67
CA ASN A 163 -2.34 -17.98 50.04
C ASN A 163 -1.62 -18.79 51.14
N SER A 164 -0.29 -18.90 51.08
CA SER A 164 0.49 -19.56 52.13
C SER A 164 0.36 -18.82 53.46
N ASN A 165 0.48 -17.49 53.44
CA ASN A 165 0.34 -16.65 54.64
C ASN A 165 -1.08 -16.76 55.24
N PHE A 166 -2.11 -16.80 54.38
CA PHE A 166 -3.49 -16.99 54.82
C PHE A 166 -3.68 -18.33 55.53
N ASN A 167 -3.15 -19.42 54.98
CA ASN A 167 -3.20 -20.73 55.61
C ASN A 167 -2.53 -20.73 57.00
N SER A 168 -1.36 -20.10 57.13
CA SER A 168 -0.70 -19.95 58.44
C SER A 168 -1.50 -19.09 59.42
N ALA A 169 -2.16 -18.03 58.95
CA ALA A 169 -3.01 -17.19 59.79
C ALA A 169 -4.25 -17.95 60.30
N VAL A 170 -4.86 -18.79 59.46
CA VAL A 170 -5.96 -19.69 59.84
C VAL A 170 -5.51 -20.66 60.93
N GLU A 171 -4.33 -21.26 60.80
CA GLU A 171 -3.77 -22.17 61.81
C GLU A 171 -3.53 -21.45 63.16
N ILE A 172 -3.00 -20.24 63.14
CA ILE A 172 -2.81 -19.42 64.35
C ILE A 172 -4.16 -19.09 65.01
N MET A 173 -5.18 -18.77 64.21
CA MET A 173 -6.54 -18.50 64.70
C MET A 173 -7.16 -19.71 65.40
N ASP A 174 -6.96 -20.90 64.83
CA ASP A 174 -7.45 -22.16 65.41
C ASP A 174 -6.79 -22.43 66.77
N GLN A 175 -5.46 -22.29 66.85
CA GLN A 175 -4.71 -22.41 68.11
C GLN A 175 -5.14 -21.37 69.16
N ALA A 176 -5.43 -20.13 68.73
CA ALA A 176 -5.89 -19.09 69.63
C ALA A 176 -7.29 -19.42 70.19
N ALA A 177 -8.19 -19.93 69.35
CA ALA A 177 -9.53 -20.36 69.76
C ALA A 177 -9.46 -21.47 70.84
N GLU A 178 -8.60 -22.47 70.65
CA GLU A 178 -8.39 -23.55 71.64
C GLU A 178 -7.89 -23.01 73.00
N LYS A 179 -6.95 -22.06 72.97
CA LYS A 179 -6.44 -21.40 74.19
C LYS A 179 -7.53 -20.60 74.90
N PHE A 180 -8.37 -19.86 74.16
CA PHE A 180 -9.50 -19.14 74.74
C PHE A 180 -10.50 -20.07 75.41
N GLU A 181 -10.79 -21.24 74.80
CA GLU A 181 -11.66 -22.24 75.42
C GLU A 181 -11.07 -22.75 76.74
N THR A 182 -9.77 -23.05 76.75
CA THR A 182 -9.05 -23.48 77.96
C THR A 182 -9.11 -22.40 79.05
N LEU A 183 -8.85 -21.13 78.70
CA LEU A 183 -8.95 -20.01 79.63
C LEU A 183 -10.37 -19.86 80.19
N SER A 184 -11.39 -20.00 79.35
CA SER A 184 -12.80 -19.96 79.78
C SER A 184 -13.12 -21.03 80.82
N ARG A 185 -12.63 -22.27 80.62
CA ARG A 185 -12.77 -23.36 81.62
C ARG A 185 -12.05 -23.04 82.93
N VAL A 186 -10.85 -22.46 82.88
CA VAL A 186 -10.09 -22.03 84.07
C VAL A 186 -10.83 -20.94 84.83
N ILE A 187 -11.29 -19.89 84.14
CA ILE A 187 -12.06 -18.79 84.73
C ILE A 187 -13.33 -19.34 85.39
N SER A 188 -14.08 -20.20 84.70
CA SER A 188 -15.27 -20.84 85.26
C SER A 188 -14.96 -21.60 86.56
N SER A 189 -13.82 -22.29 86.60
CA SER A 189 -13.37 -23.04 87.78
C SER A 189 -12.99 -22.10 88.94
N ILE A 190 -12.29 -21.00 88.64
CA ILE A 190 -11.94 -19.96 89.62
C ILE A 190 -13.19 -19.31 90.20
N VAL A 191 -14.15 -18.93 89.36
CA VAL A 191 -15.43 -18.33 89.80
C VAL A 191 -16.18 -19.29 90.73
N LYS A 192 -16.27 -20.58 90.39
CA LYS A 192 -16.89 -21.60 91.24
C LYS A 192 -16.17 -21.77 92.59
N ALA A 193 -14.85 -21.65 92.62
CA ALA A 193 -14.08 -21.72 93.87
C ALA A 193 -14.30 -20.48 94.75
N GLN A 194 -14.34 -19.29 94.14
CA GLN A 194 -14.61 -18.03 94.84
C GLN A 194 -16.00 -17.97 95.45
N THR A 195 -17.04 -18.42 94.73
CA THR A 195 -18.40 -18.48 95.29
C THR A 195 -18.45 -19.41 96.51
N LYS A 196 -17.86 -20.61 96.41
CA LYS A 196 -17.80 -21.57 97.51
C LYS A 196 -17.07 -21.03 98.75
N LEU A 197 -15.97 -20.28 98.55
CA LEU A 197 -15.25 -19.60 99.64
C LEU A 197 -16.07 -18.48 100.30
N LYS A 198 -16.90 -17.78 99.53
CA LYS A 198 -17.79 -16.74 100.04
C LYS A 198 -18.90 -17.35 100.89
N ASP A 199 -19.45 -18.49 100.48
CA ASP A 199 -20.47 -19.24 101.23
C ASP A 199 -19.92 -19.81 102.56
N LEU A 200 -18.61 -20.11 102.63
CA LEU A 200 -17.94 -20.57 103.86
C LEU A 200 -17.61 -19.44 104.86
N ARG A 201 -17.68 -18.18 104.42
CA ARG A 201 -17.39 -17.00 105.24
C ARG A 201 -18.66 -16.30 105.77
N LEU A 202 -19.84 -16.85 105.48
CA LEU A 202 -21.16 -16.49 106.03
C LEU A 202 -21.58 -17.51 107.09
#